data_AF-A0A950U9B9-F1
#
_entry.id   AF-A0A950U9B9-F1
#
_cell.length_a   1.000
_cell.length_b   1.000
_cell.length_c   1.000
_cell.angle_alpha   90.00
_cell.angle_beta   90.00
_cell.angle_gamma   90.00
#
_symmetry.space_group_name_H-M   'P 1'
#
loop_
_entity.id
_entity.type
_entity.pdbx_description
1 polymer ?
#
loop_
_entity_poly.entity_id
_entity_poly.type
_entity_poly.pdbx_seq_one_letter_code
_entity_poly.pdbx_strand_id
1 'polypeptide(L)'
;MNIPVPASLRRMPLTNQYGKTVDLESWSGKTVLLVPFLTLCQDICPMTTGNLVAAEQSLRADHQASKVQIVELSVDPARDTPARLAAYAKLTGADWQLVTESPAALRVLQKHFGFYYQKVPEDDPDARDWWTGKPLTYDVDHTDNYFVIDAAGVERVLQEAAPDFHGPLNPKLYRFLDALGRQHLKNAPQPDWTPADVLRALAVSVGTPLAASAN
;
A
#
# COMPACT_ATOMS: atom_id res chain seq x y z
N MET A 1 1.67 5.44 18.34
CA MET A 1 3.02 4.88 18.59
C MET A 1 4.08 5.97 18.55
N ASN A 2 5.30 5.66 18.96
CA ASN A 2 6.44 6.59 18.96
C ASN A 2 7.75 5.80 18.74
N ILE A 3 7.84 5.10 17.61
CA ILE A 3 8.95 4.19 17.31
C ILE A 3 9.86 4.85 16.27
N PRO A 4 11.11 5.24 16.61
CA PRO A 4 12.02 5.82 15.62
C PRO A 4 12.40 4.80 14.56
N VAL A 5 12.29 5.16 13.28
CA VAL A 5 12.80 4.33 12.19
C VAL A 5 14.32 4.49 12.13
N PRO A 6 15.10 3.40 12.34
CA PRO A 6 16.55 3.44 12.31
C PRO A 6 17.08 4.04 11.02
N ALA A 7 18.17 4.80 11.11
CA ALA A 7 18.79 5.42 9.93
C ALA A 7 19.23 4.39 8.88
N SER A 8 19.60 3.17 9.31
CA SER A 8 19.90 2.06 8.42
C SER A 8 18.69 1.59 7.60
N LEU A 9 17.49 1.64 8.17
CA LEU A 9 16.25 1.33 7.46
C LEU A 9 15.80 2.50 6.60
N ARG A 10 15.97 3.74 7.08
CA ARG A 10 15.61 4.92 6.28
C ARG A 10 16.45 5.04 5.01
N ARG A 11 17.72 4.62 5.04
CA ARG A 11 18.65 4.57 3.90
C ARG A 11 18.70 3.21 3.19
N MET A 12 17.77 2.31 3.50
CA MET A 12 17.72 1.03 2.81
C MET A 12 17.33 1.30 1.35
N PRO A 13 18.16 0.90 0.37
CA PRO A 13 17.82 1.09 -1.03
C PRO A 13 16.62 0.21 -1.37
N LEU A 14 15.62 0.82 -1.99
CA LEU A 14 14.45 0.18 -2.58
C LEU A 14 14.43 0.48 -4.07
N THR A 15 13.80 -0.38 -4.86
CA THR A 15 13.65 -0.15 -6.31
C THR A 15 12.20 0.20 -6.62
N ASN A 16 11.96 1.37 -7.23
CA ASN A 16 10.61 1.79 -7.60
C ASN A 16 10.16 1.28 -8.97
N GLN A 17 8.91 1.56 -9.33
CA GLN A 17 8.31 1.17 -10.61
C GLN A 17 9.03 1.70 -11.86
N TYR A 18 9.88 2.71 -11.71
CA TYR A 18 10.68 3.27 -12.81
C TYR A 18 12.08 2.65 -12.89
N GLY A 19 12.37 1.64 -12.07
CA GLY A 19 13.70 1.03 -11.96
C GLY A 19 14.72 1.94 -11.27
N LYS A 20 14.28 2.98 -10.56
CA LYS A 20 15.16 3.89 -9.82
C LYS A 20 15.31 3.41 -8.38
N THR A 21 16.53 3.55 -7.87
CA THR A 21 16.78 3.41 -6.43
C THR A 21 16.20 4.61 -5.69
N VAL A 22 15.38 4.33 -4.67
CA VAL A 22 14.80 5.29 -3.73
C VAL A 22 14.96 4.76 -2.31
N ASP A 23 14.73 5.61 -1.31
CA ASP A 23 14.71 5.20 0.09
C ASP A 23 13.81 6.15 0.90
N LEU A 24 13.52 5.82 2.17
CA LEU A 24 12.68 6.67 3.02
C LEU A 24 13.37 8.00 3.35
N GLU A 25 14.71 8.04 3.38
CA GLU A 25 15.48 9.26 3.66
C GLU A 25 15.32 10.30 2.54
N SER A 26 15.14 9.88 1.29
CA SER A 26 14.84 10.74 0.14
C SER A 26 13.51 11.50 0.28
N TRP A 27 12.65 11.08 1.20
CA TRP A 27 11.37 11.70 1.54
C TRP A 27 11.39 12.43 2.88
N SER A 28 12.57 12.64 3.47
CA SER A 28 12.72 13.40 4.71
C SER A 28 12.03 14.77 4.63
N GLY A 29 11.36 15.16 5.70
CA GLY A 29 10.52 16.37 5.73
C GLY A 29 9.09 16.16 5.23
N LYS A 30 8.75 14.98 4.68
CA LYS A 30 7.37 14.56 4.40
C LYS A 30 6.90 13.50 5.38
N THR A 31 5.60 13.46 5.63
CA THR A 31 4.96 12.31 6.26
C THR A 31 4.84 11.19 5.24
N VAL A 32 5.29 9.97 5.57
CA VAL A 32 5.20 8.80 4.70
C VAL A 32 4.04 7.92 5.14
N LEU A 33 3.13 7.61 4.21
CA LEU A 33 2.13 6.55 4.35
C LEU A 33 2.67 5.31 3.65
N LEU A 34 3.10 4.31 4.43
CA LEU A 34 3.68 3.07 3.93
C LEU A 34 2.65 1.95 4.01
N VAL A 35 2.42 1.25 2.90
CA VAL A 35 1.40 0.21 2.77
C VAL A 35 2.02 -1.04 2.13
N PRO A 36 2.20 -2.15 2.87
CA PRO A 36 2.57 -3.43 2.27
C PRO A 36 1.49 -3.91 1.29
N PHE A 37 1.89 -4.41 0.12
CA PHE A 37 0.95 -4.89 -0.91
C PHE A 37 1.59 -5.97 -1.79
N LEU A 38 0.83 -6.58 -2.69
CA LEU A 38 1.36 -7.33 -3.82
C LEU A 38 0.50 -7.11 -5.06
N THR A 39 1.11 -7.11 -6.24
CA THR A 39 0.35 -6.80 -7.47
C THR A 39 -0.64 -7.90 -7.87
N LEU A 40 -0.53 -9.11 -7.31
CA LEU A 40 -1.40 -10.24 -7.63
C LEU A 40 -2.69 -10.29 -6.83
N CYS A 41 -2.77 -9.57 -5.71
CA CYS A 41 -3.98 -9.58 -4.88
C CYS A 41 -5.15 -8.95 -5.66
N GLN A 42 -6.17 -9.77 -5.93
CA GLN A 42 -7.44 -9.38 -6.58
C GLN A 42 -8.59 -9.23 -5.58
N ASP A 43 -8.26 -9.15 -4.28
CA ASP A 43 -9.21 -8.96 -3.19
C ASP A 43 -9.02 -7.60 -2.50
N ILE A 44 -8.18 -7.55 -1.47
CA ILE A 44 -8.02 -6.39 -0.58
C ILE A 44 -7.25 -5.25 -1.25
N CYS A 45 -6.16 -5.54 -1.96
CA CYS A 45 -5.26 -4.52 -2.52
C CYS A 45 -5.96 -3.51 -3.44
N PRO A 46 -6.85 -3.90 -4.38
CA PRO A 46 -7.57 -2.94 -5.22
C PRO A 46 -8.47 -1.97 -4.43
N MET A 47 -9.04 -2.40 -3.30
CA MET A 47 -9.82 -1.55 -2.41
C MET A 47 -8.93 -0.58 -1.65
N THR A 48 -7.80 -1.08 -1.13
CA THR A 48 -6.74 -0.24 -0.51
C THR A 48 -6.29 0.85 -1.48
N THR A 49 -5.94 0.50 -2.72
CA THR A 49 -5.55 1.47 -3.73
C THR A 49 -6.67 2.46 -4.04
N GLY A 50 -7.93 2.02 -4.08
CA GLY A 50 -9.09 2.91 -4.20
C GLY A 50 -9.18 3.94 -3.07
N ASN A 51 -9.00 3.49 -1.83
CA ASN A 51 -8.97 4.38 -0.65
C ASN A 51 -7.79 5.35 -0.70
N LEU A 52 -6.62 4.90 -1.14
CA LEU A 52 -5.43 5.75 -1.30
C LEU A 52 -5.63 6.82 -2.38
N VAL A 53 -6.27 6.49 -3.51
CA VAL A 53 -6.63 7.48 -4.53
C VAL A 53 -7.57 8.54 -3.94
N ALA A 54 -8.59 8.14 -3.19
CA ALA A 54 -9.52 9.08 -2.56
C ALA A 54 -8.80 9.99 -1.54
N ALA A 55 -7.97 9.42 -0.66
CA ALA A 55 -7.18 10.18 0.30
C ALA A 55 -6.22 11.17 -0.40
N GLU A 56 -5.57 10.76 -1.48
CA GLU A 56 -4.68 11.62 -2.24
C GLU A 56 -5.42 12.80 -2.89
N GLN A 57 -6.62 12.58 -3.43
CA GLN A 57 -7.47 13.64 -3.98
C GLN A 57 -7.84 14.69 -2.91
N SER A 58 -8.21 14.23 -1.71
CA SER A 58 -8.49 15.13 -0.57
C SER A 58 -7.25 15.91 -0.15
N LEU A 59 -6.08 15.27 -0.07
CA LEU A 59 -4.82 15.96 0.21
C LEU A 59 -4.48 17.03 -0.84
N ARG A 60 -4.78 16.78 -2.12
CA ARG A 60 -4.59 17.75 -3.21
C ARG A 60 -5.56 18.92 -3.06
N ALA A 61 -6.83 18.66 -2.74
CA ALA A 61 -7.84 19.69 -2.50
C ALA A 61 -7.48 20.61 -1.32
N ASP A 62 -6.87 20.05 -0.27
CA ASP A 62 -6.43 20.79 0.93
C ASP A 62 -5.02 21.39 0.82
N HIS A 63 -4.39 21.32 -0.37
CA HIS A 63 -3.01 21.77 -0.62
C HIS A 63 -1.96 21.11 0.29
N GLN A 64 -2.21 19.90 0.78
CA GLN A 64 -1.30 19.12 1.64
C GLN A 64 -0.57 18.00 0.91
N ALA A 65 -0.91 17.69 -0.35
CA ALA A 65 -0.31 16.60 -1.11
C ALA A 65 1.23 16.67 -1.19
N SER A 66 1.84 17.87 -1.17
CA SER A 66 3.30 18.03 -1.18
C SER A 66 3.98 17.61 0.13
N LYS A 67 3.23 17.54 1.24
CA LYS A 67 3.73 17.16 2.58
C LYS A 67 3.64 15.67 2.86
N VAL A 68 2.97 14.90 1.99
CA VAL A 68 2.75 13.47 2.17
C VAL A 68 3.43 12.70 1.03
N GLN A 69 3.97 11.53 1.35
CA GLN A 69 4.45 10.56 0.37
C GLN A 69 3.74 9.23 0.61
N ILE A 70 2.89 8.82 -0.34
CA ILE A 70 2.30 7.48 -0.34
C ILE A 70 3.32 6.50 -0.93
N VAL A 71 3.48 5.35 -0.29
CA VAL A 71 4.44 4.31 -0.66
C VAL A 71 3.78 2.94 -0.50
N GLU A 72 3.62 2.22 -1.60
CA GLU A 72 3.20 0.82 -1.61
C GLU A 72 4.46 -0.06 -1.69
N LEU A 73 4.70 -0.89 -0.67
CA LEU A 73 5.88 -1.78 -0.54
C LEU A 73 5.49 -3.22 -0.89
N SER A 74 6.05 -3.76 -1.97
CA SER A 74 5.75 -5.14 -2.37
C SER A 74 6.25 -6.15 -1.34
N VAL A 75 5.39 -7.08 -0.93
CA VAL A 75 5.75 -8.26 -0.12
C VAL A 75 6.08 -9.50 -0.96
N ASP A 76 6.05 -9.38 -2.29
CA ASP A 76 6.27 -10.47 -3.23
C ASP A 76 7.31 -10.10 -4.32
N PRO A 77 8.58 -9.89 -3.92
CA PRO A 77 9.60 -9.35 -4.81
C PRO A 77 10.04 -10.33 -5.90
N ALA A 78 9.65 -11.60 -5.79
CA ALA A 78 9.92 -12.61 -6.81
C ALA A 78 9.07 -12.40 -8.07
N ARG A 79 7.86 -11.82 -7.95
CA ARG A 79 6.97 -11.49 -9.09
C ARG A 79 6.94 -9.98 -9.36
N ASP A 80 6.97 -9.16 -8.32
CA ASP A 80 6.82 -7.70 -8.39
C ASP A 80 8.11 -6.98 -8.78
N THR A 81 8.52 -7.21 -10.02
CA THR A 81 9.61 -6.48 -10.68
C THR A 81 9.21 -5.03 -11.00
N PRO A 82 10.15 -4.10 -11.23
CA PRO A 82 9.82 -2.72 -11.60
C PRO A 82 8.86 -2.61 -12.79
N ALA A 83 9.02 -3.46 -13.81
CA ALA A 83 8.12 -3.50 -14.96
C ALA A 83 6.69 -3.94 -14.58
N ARG A 84 6.55 -4.88 -13.64
CA ARG A 84 5.26 -5.31 -13.11
C ARG A 84 4.60 -4.20 -12.30
N LEU A 85 5.37 -3.56 -11.42
CA LEU A 85 4.91 -2.42 -10.63
C LEU A 85 4.42 -1.28 -11.53
N ALA A 86 5.11 -0.98 -12.62
CA ALA A 86 4.68 0.02 -13.59
C ALA A 86 3.37 -0.35 -14.30
N ALA A 87 3.20 -1.64 -14.65
CA ALA A 87 1.97 -2.15 -15.22
C ALA A 87 0.80 -2.06 -14.21
N TYR A 88 1.05 -2.40 -12.95
CA TYR A 88 0.08 -2.29 -11.87
C TYR A 88 -0.32 -0.83 -11.60
N ALA A 89 0.64 0.10 -11.48
CA ALA A 89 0.36 1.52 -11.35
C ALA A 89 -0.54 2.07 -12.47
N LYS A 90 -0.31 1.62 -13.73
CA LYS A 90 -1.16 1.99 -14.87
C LYS A 90 -2.57 1.38 -14.80
N LEU A 91 -2.69 0.16 -14.26
CA LEU A 91 -3.97 -0.52 -14.06
C LEU A 91 -4.81 0.22 -13.01
N THR A 92 -4.18 0.57 -11.88
CA THR A 92 -4.85 1.18 -10.73
C THR A 92 -5.04 2.68 -10.85
N GLY A 93 -4.18 3.36 -11.63
CA GLY A 93 -4.13 4.82 -11.71
C GLY A 93 -3.26 5.46 -10.62
N ALA A 94 -2.52 4.66 -9.85
CA ALA A 94 -1.58 5.17 -8.86
C ALA A 94 -0.44 5.98 -9.50
N ASP A 95 -0.19 7.18 -8.98
CA ASP A 95 0.90 8.07 -9.38
C ASP A 95 1.96 8.26 -8.27
N TRP A 96 1.84 7.53 -7.16
CA TRP A 96 2.79 7.50 -6.04
C TRP A 96 3.88 6.42 -6.20
N GLN A 97 4.67 6.19 -5.14
CA GLN A 97 5.80 5.26 -5.19
C GLN A 97 5.33 3.83 -4.96
N LEU A 98 5.55 2.95 -5.93
CA LEU A 98 5.43 1.50 -5.76
C LEU A 98 6.85 0.95 -5.74
N VAL A 99 7.22 0.28 -4.66
CA VAL A 99 8.60 -0.14 -4.40
C VAL A 99 8.68 -1.64 -4.12
N THR A 100 9.80 -2.24 -4.49
CA THR A 100 10.14 -3.65 -4.24
C THR A 100 11.59 -3.72 -3.77
N GLU A 101 11.95 -4.81 -3.10
CA GLU A 101 13.35 -5.09 -2.75
C GLU A 101 13.58 -6.58 -2.48
N SER A 102 14.84 -7.00 -2.33
CA SER A 102 15.19 -8.41 -2.09
C SER A 102 14.46 -9.02 -0.87
N PRO A 103 14.19 -10.33 -0.88
CA PRO A 103 13.59 -11.02 0.27
C PRO A 103 14.35 -10.82 1.59
N ALA A 104 15.67 -10.63 1.53
CA ALA A 104 16.49 -10.34 2.71
C ALA A 104 16.16 -8.97 3.32
N ALA A 105 16.05 -7.93 2.49
CA ALA A 105 15.67 -6.60 2.93
C ALA A 105 14.22 -6.57 3.46
N LEU A 106 13.29 -7.23 2.77
CA LEU A 106 11.90 -7.34 3.22
C LEU A 106 11.79 -7.98 4.59
N ARG A 107 12.57 -9.02 4.92
CA ARG A 107 12.59 -9.59 6.27
C ARG A 107 13.05 -8.60 7.35
N VAL A 108 13.96 -7.68 7.02
CA VAL A 108 14.39 -6.63 7.96
C VAL A 108 13.28 -5.61 8.15
N LEU A 109 12.61 -5.19 7.08
CA LEU A 109 11.46 -4.28 7.13
C LEU A 109 10.29 -4.91 7.91
N GLN A 110 9.96 -6.16 7.60
CA GLN A 110 8.97 -6.98 8.30
C GLN A 110 9.22 -7.01 9.81
N LYS A 111 10.47 -7.26 10.21
CA LYS A 111 10.84 -7.29 11.64
C LYS A 111 10.66 -5.94 12.33
N HIS A 112 10.90 -4.84 11.62
CA HIS A 112 10.80 -3.51 12.20
C HIS A 112 9.35 -3.01 12.30
N PHE A 113 8.63 -3.07 11.19
CA PHE A 113 7.26 -2.60 11.07
C PHE A 113 6.24 -3.62 11.60
N GLY A 114 6.65 -4.87 11.85
CA GLY A 114 5.78 -5.87 12.46
C GLY A 114 4.69 -6.43 11.54
N PHE A 115 4.67 -6.11 10.25
CA PHE A 115 3.79 -6.78 9.30
C PHE A 115 4.19 -8.25 9.12
N TYR A 116 3.25 -9.08 8.70
CA TYR A 116 3.50 -10.48 8.36
C TYR A 116 3.41 -10.68 6.86
N TYR A 117 4.26 -11.55 6.31
CA TYR A 117 4.02 -12.15 5.01
C TYR A 117 4.62 -13.56 4.95
N GLN A 118 3.97 -14.46 4.22
CA GLN A 118 4.46 -15.80 3.97
C GLN A 118 4.01 -16.28 2.58
N LYS A 119 4.94 -16.87 1.84
CA LYS A 119 4.61 -17.63 0.63
C LYS A 119 3.93 -18.95 1.00
N VAL A 120 2.75 -19.19 0.47
CA VAL A 120 1.92 -20.38 0.70
C VAL A 120 1.62 -21.09 -0.63
N PRO A 121 1.24 -22.38 -0.63
CA PRO A 121 0.74 -23.04 -1.82
C PRO A 121 -0.45 -22.29 -2.44
N GLU A 122 -0.56 -22.33 -3.76
CA GLU A 122 -1.78 -21.90 -4.44
C GLU A 122 -2.76 -23.07 -4.44
N ASP A 123 -3.92 -22.88 -3.82
CA ASP A 123 -4.94 -23.92 -3.67
C ASP A 123 -6.02 -23.84 -4.77
N ASP A 124 -6.12 -22.73 -5.49
CA ASP A 124 -7.01 -22.60 -6.66
C ASP A 124 -6.27 -23.04 -7.96
N PRO A 125 -6.63 -24.21 -8.54
CA PRO A 125 -5.98 -24.70 -9.76
C PRO A 125 -6.27 -23.84 -11.00
N ASP A 126 -7.30 -23.00 -10.94
CA ASP A 126 -7.70 -22.09 -12.01
C ASP A 126 -7.14 -20.67 -11.84
N ALA A 127 -6.46 -20.39 -10.71
CA ALA A 127 -5.85 -19.09 -10.47
C ALA A 127 -4.78 -18.76 -11.51
N ARG A 128 -4.90 -17.58 -12.13
CA ARG A 128 -3.99 -17.12 -13.18
C ARG A 128 -3.40 -15.76 -12.86
N ASP A 129 -2.13 -15.63 -13.21
CA ASP A 129 -1.42 -14.37 -13.17
C ASP A 129 -2.06 -13.39 -14.17
N TRP A 130 -2.59 -12.27 -13.69
CA TRP A 130 -3.26 -11.27 -14.54
C TRP A 130 -2.37 -10.65 -15.61
N TRP A 131 -1.05 -10.64 -15.40
CA TRP A 131 -0.10 -10.00 -16.32
C TRP A 131 0.45 -10.99 -17.34
N THR A 132 0.71 -12.23 -16.94
CA THR A 132 1.31 -13.25 -17.81
C THR A 132 0.32 -14.29 -18.34
N GLY A 133 -0.87 -14.41 -17.75
CA GLY A 133 -1.89 -15.41 -18.07
C GLY A 133 -1.56 -16.85 -17.62
N LYS A 134 -0.39 -17.06 -17.00
CA LYS A 134 0.06 -18.37 -16.55
C LYS A 134 -0.64 -18.78 -15.24
N PRO A 135 -0.84 -20.08 -14.99
CA PRO A 135 -1.30 -20.56 -13.69
C PRO A 135 -0.39 -20.07 -12.56
N LEU A 136 -1.00 -19.71 -11.42
CA LEU A 136 -0.24 -19.40 -10.22
C LEU A 136 0.35 -20.69 -9.64
N THR A 137 1.54 -20.56 -9.07
CA THR A 137 2.27 -21.67 -8.43
C THR A 137 2.35 -21.52 -6.92
N TYR A 138 1.95 -20.36 -6.41
CA TYR A 138 1.97 -20.01 -5.00
C TYR A 138 1.14 -18.73 -4.79
N ASP A 139 0.66 -18.56 -3.57
CA ASP A 139 0.11 -17.30 -3.07
C ASP A 139 0.99 -16.72 -1.96
N VAL A 140 0.68 -15.50 -1.51
CA VAL A 140 1.36 -14.82 -0.41
C VAL A 140 0.32 -14.35 0.60
N ASP A 141 0.25 -15.05 1.73
CA ASP A 141 -0.46 -14.54 2.91
C ASP A 141 0.28 -13.31 3.42
N HIS A 142 -0.43 -12.23 3.71
CA HIS A 142 0.15 -11.07 4.39
C HIS A 142 -0.90 -10.35 5.24
N THR A 143 -0.42 -9.52 6.17
CA THR A 143 -1.29 -8.65 6.98
C THR A 143 -1.73 -7.41 6.20
N ASP A 144 -2.96 -6.97 6.40
CA ASP A 144 -3.53 -5.76 5.82
C ASP A 144 -3.24 -4.55 6.70
N ASN A 145 -2.07 -3.93 6.48
CA ASN A 145 -1.59 -2.86 7.35
C ASN A 145 -1.25 -1.58 6.59
N TYR A 146 -1.35 -0.43 7.26
CA TYR A 146 -0.64 0.77 6.86
C TYR A 146 0.10 1.40 8.03
N PHE A 147 1.17 2.11 7.70
CA PHE A 147 2.01 2.82 8.65
C PHE A 147 2.07 4.30 8.32
N VAL A 148 2.06 5.15 9.34
CA VAL A 148 2.36 6.58 9.19
C VAL A 148 3.69 6.88 9.88
N ILE A 149 4.67 7.28 9.09
CA ILE A 149 5.98 7.73 9.54
C ILE A 149 5.98 9.26 9.41
N ASP A 150 6.20 9.97 10.51
CA ASP A 150 6.22 11.43 10.49
C ASP A 150 7.46 12.00 9.77
N ALA A 151 7.46 13.32 9.57
CA ALA A 151 8.56 14.02 8.90
C ALA A 151 9.93 13.90 9.60
N ALA A 152 9.96 13.48 10.87
CA ALA A 152 11.17 13.21 11.64
C ALA A 152 11.65 11.75 11.53
N GLY A 153 10.93 10.91 10.78
CA GLY A 153 11.25 9.50 10.64
C GLY A 153 10.80 8.66 11.83
N VAL A 154 9.74 9.07 12.53
CA VAL A 154 9.15 8.33 13.66
C VAL A 154 7.82 7.73 13.25
N GLU A 155 7.67 6.42 13.45
CA GLU A 155 6.42 5.72 13.24
C GLU A 155 5.40 6.11 14.32
N ARG A 156 4.29 6.71 13.87
CA ARG A 156 3.21 7.24 14.70
C ARG A 156 1.98 6.36 14.70
N VAL A 157 1.66 5.72 13.58
CA VAL A 157 0.45 4.92 13.39
C VAL A 157 0.83 3.60 12.76
N LEU A 158 0.25 2.53 13.30
CA LEU A 158 0.07 1.24 12.66
C LEU A 158 -1.44 1.01 12.70
N GLN A 159 -2.02 0.83 11.53
CA GLN A 159 -3.36 0.32 11.38
C GLN A 159 -3.24 -1.08 10.81
N GLU A 160 -3.89 -2.05 11.44
CA GLU A 160 -4.00 -3.44 10.97
C GLU A 160 -5.49 -3.76 10.87
N ALA A 161 -6.03 -3.63 9.66
CA ALA A 161 -7.44 -3.72 9.35
C ALA A 161 -7.65 -3.74 7.83
N ALA A 162 -8.76 -4.33 7.38
CA ALA A 162 -9.11 -4.32 5.97
C ALA A 162 -9.56 -2.92 5.50
N PRO A 163 -9.34 -2.53 4.24
CA PRO A 163 -9.91 -1.32 3.68
C PRO A 163 -11.43 -1.46 3.56
N ASP A 164 -12.15 -0.46 4.03
CA ASP A 164 -13.55 -0.24 3.75
C ASP A 164 -13.68 0.88 2.72
N PHE A 165 -13.90 0.48 1.46
CA PHE A 165 -14.05 1.40 0.34
C PHE A 165 -15.54 1.61 0.04
N HIS A 166 -16.00 2.85 0.23
CA HIS A 166 -17.37 3.26 -0.11
C HIS A 166 -17.36 4.04 -1.42
N GLY A 167 -18.23 3.65 -2.35
CA GLY A 167 -18.44 4.37 -3.61
C GLY A 167 -18.09 3.58 -4.86
N PRO A 168 -18.11 4.22 -6.05
CA PRO A 168 -17.80 3.55 -7.29
C PRO A 168 -16.29 3.39 -7.43
N LEU A 169 -15.80 2.15 -7.23
CA LEU A 169 -14.42 1.83 -7.52
C LEU A 169 -14.13 2.09 -9.01
N ASN A 170 -12.91 2.53 -9.34
CA ASN A 170 -12.49 2.70 -10.73
C ASN A 170 -12.89 1.45 -11.55
N PRO A 171 -13.54 1.58 -12.72
CA PRO A 171 -14.01 0.42 -13.49
C PRO A 171 -12.92 -0.61 -13.82
N LYS A 172 -11.66 -0.18 -13.97
CA LYS A 172 -10.51 -1.09 -14.16
C LYS A 172 -10.21 -1.88 -12.90
N LEU A 173 -10.16 -1.21 -11.74
CA LEU A 173 -9.99 -1.85 -10.43
C LEU A 173 -11.15 -2.80 -10.12
N TYR A 174 -12.39 -2.40 -10.40
CA TYR A 174 -13.56 -3.26 -10.21
C TYR A 174 -13.50 -4.54 -11.06
N ARG A 175 -13.05 -4.44 -12.31
CA ARG A 175 -12.86 -5.60 -13.20
C ARG A 175 -11.68 -6.47 -12.78
N PHE A 176 -10.73 -5.89 -12.06
CA PHE A 176 -9.56 -6.59 -11.56
C PHE A 176 -9.87 -7.42 -10.31
N LEU A 177 -10.93 -7.07 -9.56
CA LEU A 177 -11.39 -7.87 -8.43
C LEU A 177 -11.81 -9.28 -8.86
N ASP A 178 -11.50 -10.27 -8.03
CA ASP A 178 -12.03 -11.62 -8.16
C ASP A 178 -13.43 -11.73 -7.51
N ALA A 179 -13.94 -12.95 -7.32
CA ALA A 179 -15.24 -13.16 -6.68
C ALA A 179 -15.26 -12.75 -5.21
N LEU A 180 -14.18 -13.04 -4.46
CA LEU A 180 -14.04 -12.71 -3.05
C LEU A 180 -13.85 -11.20 -2.87
N GLY A 181 -13.00 -10.56 -3.70
CA GLY A 181 -12.84 -9.12 -3.74
C GLY A 181 -14.13 -8.36 -4.00
N ARG A 182 -14.99 -8.86 -4.89
CA ARG A 182 -16.32 -8.28 -5.11
C ARG A 182 -17.28 -8.50 -3.94
N GLN A 183 -17.08 -9.55 -3.14
CA GLN A 183 -17.84 -9.78 -1.92
C GLN A 183 -17.38 -8.83 -0.81
N HIS A 184 -16.06 -8.70 -0.59
CA HIS A 184 -15.50 -7.78 0.38
C HIS A 184 -15.76 -6.32 0.05
N LEU A 185 -15.78 -5.94 -1.23
CA LEU A 185 -16.21 -4.59 -1.65
C LEU A 185 -17.66 -4.26 -1.24
N LYS A 186 -18.52 -5.27 -1.09
CA LYS A 186 -19.90 -5.06 -0.58
C LYS A 186 -19.97 -5.07 0.94
N ASN A 187 -19.12 -5.87 1.57
CA ASN A 187 -19.09 -6.10 3.02
C ASN A 187 -17.62 -6.21 3.45
N ALA A 188 -17.03 -5.08 3.87
CA ALA A 188 -15.63 -5.06 4.27
C ALA A 188 -15.39 -5.98 5.49
N PRO A 189 -14.31 -6.79 5.49
CA PRO A 189 -13.90 -7.54 6.66
C PRO A 189 -13.65 -6.61 7.85
N GLN A 190 -13.98 -7.07 9.07
CA GLN A 190 -13.80 -6.29 10.30
C GLN A 190 -12.62 -6.83 11.12
N PRO A 191 -11.83 -5.97 11.79
CA PRO A 191 -11.92 -4.49 11.79
C PRO A 191 -11.51 -3.89 10.44
N ASP A 192 -12.00 -2.68 10.15
CA ASP A 192 -11.76 -1.97 8.89
C ASP A 192 -11.16 -0.55 9.06
N TRP A 193 -10.85 0.10 7.93
CA TRP A 193 -10.46 1.51 7.86
C TRP A 193 -10.93 2.19 6.56
N THR A 194 -11.23 3.49 6.66
CA THR A 194 -11.74 4.31 5.55
C THR A 194 -10.70 5.36 5.10
N PRO A 195 -10.87 6.04 3.94
CA PRO A 195 -10.02 7.17 3.58
C PRO A 195 -9.97 8.26 4.64
N ALA A 196 -11.07 8.47 5.39
CA ALA A 196 -11.11 9.44 6.48
C ALA A 196 -10.19 9.06 7.65
N ASP A 197 -10.02 7.76 7.93
CA ASP A 197 -9.07 7.27 8.94
C ASP A 197 -7.63 7.58 8.54
N VAL A 198 -7.28 7.34 7.28
CA VAL A 198 -5.96 7.70 6.73
C VAL A 198 -5.72 9.21 6.84
N LEU A 199 -6.69 10.03 6.43
CA LEU A 199 -6.57 11.48 6.53
C LEU A 199 -6.43 11.93 7.99
N ARG A 200 -7.17 11.37 8.94
CA ARG A 200 -6.98 11.68 10.37
C ARG A 200 -5.58 11.33 10.85
N ALA A 201 -5.07 10.16 10.49
CA ALA A 201 -3.72 9.71 10.85
C ALA A 201 -2.63 10.63 10.27
N LEU A 202 -2.82 11.09 9.03
CA LEU A 202 -1.92 12.03 8.36
C LEU A 202 -2.00 13.44 8.96
N ALA A 203 -3.19 13.94 9.28
CA ALA A 203 -3.39 15.29 9.84
C ALA A 203 -2.64 15.50 11.16
N VAL A 204 -2.69 14.49 12.04
CA VAL A 204 -1.95 14.49 13.32
C VAL A 204 -0.45 14.60 13.08
N SER A 205 0.06 13.95 12.01
CA SER A 205 1.49 13.91 11.70
C SER A 205 1.98 15.15 10.93
N VAL A 206 1.11 15.77 10.13
CA VAL A 206 1.39 17.00 9.36
C VAL A 206 1.21 18.27 10.22
N GLY A 207 0.53 18.16 11.36
CA GLY A 207 0.28 19.28 12.28
C GLY A 207 -0.73 20.29 11.74
N THR A 208 -1.59 19.90 10.80
CA THR A 208 -2.67 20.72 10.24
C THR A 208 -3.94 19.85 10.13
N PRO A 209 -5.12 20.34 10.54
CA PRO A 209 -6.37 19.61 10.32
C PRO A 209 -6.58 19.37 8.82
N LEU A 210 -6.79 18.11 8.42
CA LEU A 210 -7.26 17.76 7.08
C LEU A 210 -8.78 17.79 7.11
N ALA A 211 -9.40 18.45 6.13
CA ALA A 211 -10.85 18.40 6.01
C ALA A 211 -11.20 16.97 5.59
N ALA A 212 -11.99 16.27 6.40
CA ALA A 212 -12.66 15.06 5.95
C ALA A 212 -13.64 15.51 4.86
N SER A 213 -13.26 15.39 3.59
CA SER A 213 -14.18 15.64 2.49
C SER A 213 -15.30 14.61 2.61
N ALA A 214 -16.48 15.10 2.99
CA ALA A 214 -17.71 14.33 3.01
C ALA A 214 -18.04 13.90 1.58
N ASN A 215 -18.09 12.58 1.36
CA ASN A 215 -19.18 11.87 0.70
C ASN A 215 -18.88 10.37 0.65
#